data_AF-A0A6P0RN05-F1
#
_entry.id   AF-A0A6P0RN05-F1
#
_cell.length_a   1.000
_cell.length_b   1.000
_cell.length_c   1.000
_cell.angle_alpha   90.00
_cell.angle_beta   90.00
_cell.angle_gamma   90.00
#
_symmetry.space_group_name_H-M   'P 1'
#
loop_
_entity.id
_entity.type
_entity.pdbx_description
1 polymer ?
#
loop_
_entity_poly.entity_id
_entity_poly.type
_entity_poly.pdbx_seq_one_letter_code
_entity_poly.pdbx_strand_id
1 'polypeptide(L)'
;MKQQNTQSGSLFPVEAQSKALIELAKLKVDVSTSQVQVQGYESLIFKILAPGELLTPEECEIVTGKDFTKAINAMATGLAKLTRWYQENDAKTMKNFLTPAHIITDSEVISLDSNE
;
A
#
# COMPACT_ATOMS: atom_id res chain seq x y z
N MET A 1 -52.38 -3.49 -4.47
CA MET A 1 -51.12 -3.62 -3.73
C MET A 1 -50.19 -4.55 -4.49
N LYS A 2 -49.12 -4.04 -5.10
CA LYS A 2 -47.97 -4.83 -5.55
C LYS A 2 -46.73 -3.98 -5.30
N GLN A 3 -46.02 -4.27 -4.23
CA GLN A 3 -44.68 -3.74 -3.99
C GLN A 3 -43.74 -4.47 -4.94
N GLN A 4 -43.15 -3.77 -5.90
CA GLN A 4 -41.94 -4.25 -6.57
C GLN A 4 -40.76 -3.54 -5.92
N ASN A 5 -40.13 -4.30 -5.02
CA ASN A 5 -38.88 -3.98 -4.37
C ASN A 5 -37.76 -4.30 -5.37
N THR A 6 -37.36 -3.33 -6.20
CA THR A 6 -36.09 -3.41 -6.91
C THR A 6 -35.05 -2.71 -6.06
N GLN A 7 -34.42 -3.48 -5.17
CA GLN A 7 -33.06 -3.20 -4.73
C GLN A 7 -32.19 -3.19 -5.99
N SER A 8 -31.95 -2.00 -6.55
CA SER A 8 -30.86 -1.78 -7.50
C SER A 8 -29.56 -2.08 -6.77
N GLY A 9 -29.10 -3.31 -6.94
CA GLY A 9 -27.76 -3.74 -6.57
C GLY A 9 -26.76 -2.73 -7.12
N SER A 10 -25.95 -2.21 -6.20
CA SER A 10 -24.89 -1.27 -6.47
C SER A 10 -23.91 -1.85 -7.50
N LEU A 11 -24.12 -1.51 -8.77
CA LEU A 11 -23.24 -1.81 -9.88
C LEU A 11 -22.07 -0.82 -9.86
N PHE A 12 -21.19 -0.91 -8.87
CA PHE A 12 -19.86 -0.32 -9.05
C PHE A 12 -19.07 -1.24 -9.99
N PRO A 13 -18.51 -0.74 -11.11
CA PRO A 13 -17.87 -1.58 -12.10
C PRO A 13 -16.64 -2.27 -11.49
N VAL A 14 -16.65 -3.61 -11.48
CA VAL A 14 -15.58 -4.49 -10.96
C VAL A 14 -14.21 -4.13 -11.56
N GLU A 15 -14.19 -3.60 -12.78
CA GLU A 15 -12.99 -3.13 -13.47
C GLU A 15 -12.36 -1.88 -12.81
N ALA A 16 -13.17 -0.90 -12.40
CA ALA A 16 -12.66 0.30 -11.72
C ALA A 16 -12.08 -0.06 -10.35
N GLN A 17 -12.69 -1.03 -9.67
CA GLN A 17 -12.26 -1.56 -8.38
C GLN A 17 -10.93 -2.34 -8.51
N SER A 18 -10.82 -3.20 -9.52
CA SER A 18 -9.60 -3.98 -9.80
C SER A 18 -8.43 -3.06 -10.20
N LYS A 19 -8.70 -2.01 -10.97
CA LYS A 19 -7.70 -1.00 -11.34
C LYS A 19 -7.16 -0.24 -10.13
N ALA A 20 -8.04 0.14 -9.19
CA ALA A 20 -7.66 0.83 -7.96
C ALA A 20 -6.74 -0.05 -7.08
N LEU A 21 -7.04 -1.35 -6.94
CA LEU A 21 -6.17 -2.28 -6.21
C LEU A 21 -4.80 -2.46 -6.87
N ILE A 22 -4.75 -2.59 -8.19
CA ILE A 22 -3.48 -2.71 -8.93
C ILE A 22 -2.65 -1.44 -8.75
N GLU A 23 -3.29 -0.27 -8.78
CA GLU A 23 -2.62 1.01 -8.53
C GLU A 23 -2.06 1.09 -7.10
N LEU A 24 -2.84 0.70 -6.08
CA LEU A 24 -2.38 0.61 -4.70
C LEU A 24 -1.18 -0.33 -4.56
N ALA A 25 -1.23 -1.50 -5.19
CA ALA A 25 -0.13 -2.47 -5.14
C ALA A 25 1.16 -1.86 -5.74
N LYS A 26 1.07 -1.19 -6.89
CA LYS A 26 2.21 -0.48 -7.51
C LYS A 26 2.77 0.61 -6.60
N LEU A 27 1.91 1.44 -6.02
CA LEU A 27 2.33 2.49 -5.09
C LEU A 27 3.04 1.92 -3.86
N LYS A 28 2.54 0.80 -3.30
CA LYS A 28 3.20 0.12 -2.18
C LYS A 28 4.56 -0.45 -2.57
N VAL A 29 4.69 -1.04 -3.76
CA VAL A 29 5.98 -1.54 -4.27
C VAL A 29 6.97 -0.40 -4.48
N ASP A 30 6.54 0.73 -5.04
CA ASP A 30 7.39 1.91 -5.24
C ASP A 30 7.90 2.48 -3.90
N VAL A 31 7.02 2.56 -2.88
CA VAL A 31 7.39 2.98 -1.52
C VAL A 31 8.37 1.99 -0.90
N SER A 32 8.10 0.68 -0.95
CA SER A 32 9.01 -0.33 -0.39
C SER A 32 10.38 -0.31 -1.07
N THR A 33 10.43 -0.11 -2.38
CA THR A 33 11.68 -0.05 -3.15
C THR A 33 12.50 1.19 -2.77
N SER A 34 11.85 2.34 -2.61
CA SER A 34 12.52 3.56 -2.16
C SER A 34 12.94 3.50 -0.69
N GLN A 35 12.18 2.81 0.16
CA GLN A 35 12.55 2.57 1.56
C GLN A 35 13.88 1.80 1.68
N VAL A 36 14.10 0.77 0.87
CA VAL A 36 15.37 0.02 0.86
C VAL A 36 16.55 0.93 0.50
N GLN A 37 16.36 1.87 -0.43
CA GLN A 37 17.41 2.84 -0.78
C GLN A 37 17.70 3.81 0.37
N VAL A 38 16.65 4.27 1.05
CA VAL A 38 16.76 5.19 2.21
C VAL A 38 17.39 4.51 3.42
N GLN A 39 17.15 3.20 3.64
CA GLN A 39 17.78 2.43 4.72
C GLN A 39 19.31 2.43 4.61
N GLY A 40 19.87 2.51 3.40
CA GLY A 40 21.32 2.67 3.20
C GLY A 40 21.90 3.97 3.77
N TYR A 41 21.04 4.95 4.09
CA TYR A 41 21.41 6.25 4.64
C TYR A 41 20.81 6.50 6.03
N GLU A 42 20.24 5.48 6.68
CA GLU A 42 19.47 5.62 7.92
C GLU A 42 20.22 6.40 9.02
N SER A 43 21.47 6.01 9.30
CA SER A 43 22.30 6.68 10.30
C SER A 43 22.53 8.17 9.99
N LEU A 44 22.73 8.51 8.71
CA LEU A 44 22.98 9.87 8.27
C LEU A 44 21.70 10.72 8.36
N ILE A 45 20.55 10.14 8.05
CA ILE A 45 19.24 10.79 8.20
C ILE A 45 18.96 11.11 9.67
N PHE A 46 19.19 10.14 10.57
CA PHE A 46 19.02 10.39 12.01
C PHE A 46 19.92 11.53 12.51
N LYS A 47 21.17 11.56 12.06
CA LYS A 47 22.12 12.62 12.38
C LYS A 47 21.67 14.00 11.87
N ILE A 48 21.14 14.08 10.64
CA ILE A 48 20.57 15.32 10.08
C ILE A 48 19.39 15.83 10.92
N LEU A 49 18.56 14.93 11.44
CA LEU A 49 17.38 15.27 12.23
C LEU A 49 17.72 15.56 13.70
N ALA A 50 18.87 15.09 14.19
CA ALA A 50 19.28 15.25 15.57
C ALA A 50 19.69 16.70 15.86
N PRO A 51 19.12 17.36 16.88
CA PRO A 51 19.51 18.70 17.24
C PRO A 51 20.95 18.72 17.80
N GLY A 52 21.79 19.60 17.25
CA GLY A 52 23.14 19.85 17.76
C GLY A 52 24.23 18.91 17.21
N GLU A 53 23.89 17.92 16.39
CA GLU A 53 24.89 17.16 15.65
C GLU A 53 25.23 17.87 14.33
N LEU A 54 26.53 18.01 14.05
CA LEU A 54 27.02 18.51 12.76
C LEU A 54 27.52 17.35 11.92
N LEU A 55 27.34 17.48 10.61
CA LEU A 55 27.87 16.54 9.64
C LEU A 55 29.38 16.75 9.48
N THR A 56 30.13 15.66 9.28
CA THR A 56 31.53 15.75 8.83
C THR A 56 31.59 16.22 7.37
N PRO A 57 32.74 16.69 6.87
CA PRO A 57 32.91 17.04 5.46
C PRO A 57 32.49 15.92 4.50
N GLU A 58 32.85 14.67 4.80
CA GLU A 58 32.51 13.50 3.98
C GLU A 58 31.00 13.24 3.98
N GLU A 59 30.35 13.38 5.13
CA GLU A 59 28.90 13.27 5.25
C GLU A 59 28.19 14.39 4.48
N CYS A 60 28.74 15.61 4.46
CA CYS A 60 28.20 16.71 3.66
C CYS A 60 28.25 16.39 2.15
N GLU A 61 29.33 15.77 1.67
CA GLU A 61 29.44 15.32 0.28
C GLU A 61 28.38 14.25 -0.05
N ILE A 62 28.12 13.34 0.87
CA ILE A 62 27.07 12.31 0.69
C ILE A 62 25.68 12.96 0.62
N VAL A 63 25.34 13.86 1.55
CA VAL A 63 24.02 14.51 1.61
C VAL A 63 23.77 15.41 0.40
N THR A 64 24.81 16.10 -0.09
CA THR A 64 24.73 16.90 -1.31
C THR A 64 24.81 16.05 -2.59
N GLY A 65 25.12 14.75 -2.44
CA GLY A 65 25.14 13.78 -3.50
C GLY A 65 23.77 13.55 -4.13
N LYS A 66 23.79 13.31 -5.44
CA LYS A 66 22.59 13.05 -6.24
C LYS A 66 21.84 11.80 -5.77
N ASP A 67 22.55 10.76 -5.36
CA ASP A 67 21.95 9.48 -4.98
C ASP A 67 21.19 9.57 -3.66
N PHE A 68 21.77 10.23 -2.65
CA PHE A 68 21.08 10.54 -1.40
C PHE A 68 19.81 11.35 -1.66
N THR A 69 19.94 12.47 -2.37
CA THR A 69 18.80 13.35 -2.67
C THR A 69 17.71 12.61 -3.45
N LYS A 70 18.09 11.76 -4.41
CA LYS A 70 17.15 10.95 -5.20
C LYS A 70 16.42 9.94 -4.33
N ALA A 71 17.12 9.25 -3.42
CA ALA A 71 16.52 8.27 -2.53
C ALA A 71 15.47 8.92 -1.60
N ILE A 72 15.83 10.05 -0.95
CA ILE A 72 14.92 10.80 -0.07
C ILE A 72 13.70 11.31 -0.85
N ASN A 73 13.92 11.93 -2.02
CA ASN A 73 12.82 12.45 -2.84
C ASN A 73 11.90 11.35 -3.38
N ALA A 74 12.45 10.21 -3.77
CA ALA A 74 11.68 9.07 -4.23
C ALA A 74 10.75 8.55 -3.12
N MET A 75 11.29 8.40 -1.90
CA MET A 75 10.51 7.97 -0.74
C MET A 75 9.42 8.98 -0.37
N ALA A 76 9.77 10.27 -0.28
CA ALA A 76 8.80 11.33 0.02
C ALA A 76 7.68 11.40 -1.02
N THR A 77 8.03 11.31 -2.31
CA THR A 77 7.06 11.32 -3.42
C THR A 77 6.17 10.08 -3.38
N GLY A 78 6.74 8.89 -3.15
CA GLY A 78 5.98 7.64 -3.04
C GLY A 78 4.97 7.68 -1.90
N LEU A 79 5.40 8.12 -0.70
CA LEU A 79 4.53 8.28 0.46
C LEU A 79 3.42 9.29 0.22
N ALA A 80 3.71 10.42 -0.44
CA ALA A 80 2.71 11.43 -0.78
C ALA A 80 1.65 10.85 -1.75
N LYS A 81 2.08 10.12 -2.78
CA LYS A 81 1.16 9.45 -3.71
C LYS A 81 0.30 8.39 -3.02
N LEU A 82 0.90 7.57 -2.15
CA LEU A 82 0.17 6.56 -1.38
C LEU A 82 -0.86 7.19 -0.44
N THR A 83 -0.47 8.27 0.25
CA THR A 83 -1.36 9.04 1.13
C THR A 83 -2.53 9.62 0.34
N ARG A 84 -2.25 10.27 -0.79
CA ARG A 84 -3.26 10.80 -1.70
C ARG A 84 -4.21 9.70 -2.18
N TRP A 85 -3.68 8.55 -2.57
CA TRP A 85 -4.49 7.42 -3.00
C TRP A 85 -5.47 6.99 -1.90
N TYR A 86 -5.02 6.90 -0.63
CA TYR A 86 -5.92 6.57 0.49
C TYR A 86 -6.98 7.65 0.74
N GLN A 87 -6.62 8.93 0.59
CA GLN A 87 -7.56 10.04 0.73
C GLN A 87 -8.64 10.02 -0.37
N GLU A 88 -8.26 9.68 -1.60
CA GLU A 88 -9.15 9.66 -2.76
C GLU A 88 -10.03 8.39 -2.82
N ASN A 89 -9.56 7.27 -2.29
CA ASN A 89 -10.24 5.98 -2.43
C ASN A 89 -11.05 5.52 -1.20
N ASP A 90 -10.99 6.24 -0.07
CA ASP A 90 -11.67 6.01 1.22
C ASP A 90 -11.68 4.55 1.73
N ALA A 91 -11.29 4.34 2.99
CA ALA A 91 -11.25 3.02 3.62
C ALA A 91 -12.63 2.31 3.65
N LYS A 92 -13.73 3.06 3.51
CA LYS A 92 -15.09 2.51 3.37
C LYS A 92 -15.34 1.83 2.02
N THR A 93 -14.81 2.37 0.92
CA THR A 93 -14.90 1.74 -0.40
C THR A 93 -14.14 0.41 -0.40
N MET A 94 -13.00 0.36 0.28
CA MET A 94 -12.19 -0.85 0.42
C MET A 94 -12.67 -1.86 1.46
N LYS A 95 -13.54 -1.49 2.40
CA LYS A 95 -14.08 -2.44 3.40
C LYS A 95 -14.92 -3.56 2.75
N ASN A 96 -15.54 -3.28 1.60
CA ASN A 96 -16.24 -4.27 0.79
C ASN A 96 -15.30 -5.25 0.04
N PHE A 97 -14.00 -4.94 -0.04
CA PHE A 97 -13.00 -5.81 -0.71
C PHE A 97 -12.49 -6.93 0.20
N LEU A 98 -12.63 -6.77 1.52
CA LEU A 98 -12.12 -7.71 2.53
C LEU A 98 -13.23 -8.47 3.26
N THR A 99 -14.51 -8.18 3.00
CA THR A 99 -15.59 -9.08 3.39
C THR A 99 -15.59 -10.28 2.44
N PRO A 100 -15.26 -11.49 2.91
CA PRO A 100 -15.25 -12.69 2.08
C PRO A 100 -16.69 -13.06 1.74
N ALA A 101 -17.23 -12.48 0.67
CA ALA A 101 -18.54 -12.88 0.17
C ALA A 101 -18.46 -14.01 -0.86
N HIS A 102 -17.27 -14.49 -1.26
CA HIS A 102 -17.13 -15.51 -2.31
C HIS A 102 -15.93 -16.47 -2.17
N ILE A 103 -15.44 -16.75 -0.96
CA ILE A 103 -14.76 -18.05 -0.76
C ILE A 103 -15.88 -19.07 -0.55
N ILE A 104 -16.51 -19.49 -1.65
CA ILE A 104 -17.19 -20.78 -1.67
C ILE A 104 -16.06 -21.80 -1.57
N THR A 105 -15.89 -22.33 -0.37
CA THR A 105 -15.04 -23.48 -0.10
C THR A 105 -15.63 -24.67 -0.82
N ASP A 106 -15.16 -24.95 -2.03
CA ASP A 106 -15.19 -26.31 -2.57
C ASP A 106 -14.10 -27.12 -1.86
N SER A 107 -14.30 -27.31 -0.56
CA SER A 107 -13.67 -28.40 0.17
C SER A 107 -14.75 -29.46 0.31
N GLU A 108 -14.85 -30.32 -0.70
CA GLU A 108 -15.50 -31.62 -0.54
C GLU A 108 -14.86 -32.30 0.65
N VAL A 109 -15.59 -32.37 1.75
CA VAL A 109 -15.25 -33.20 2.90
C VAL A 109 -15.45 -34.64 2.45
N ILE A 110 -14.35 -35.31 2.06
CA ILE A 110 -14.32 -36.76 1.97
C ILE A 110 -14.51 -37.28 3.40
N SER A 111 -15.72 -37.76 3.70
CA SER A 111 -15.99 -38.54 4.90
C SER A 111 -15.42 -39.94 4.67
N LEU A 112 -14.26 -40.23 5.25
CA LEU A 112 -13.78 -41.59 5.45
C LEU A 112 -14.56 -42.19 6.61
N ASP A 113 -15.67 -42.86 6.30
CA ASP A 113 -16.28 -43.80 7.23
C ASP A 113 -15.25 -44.89 7.54
N SER A 114 -14.72 -44.84 8.77
CA SER A 114 -13.99 -45.95 9.37
C SER A 114 -15.01 -47.01 9.76
N ASN A 115 -15.26 -47.97 8.88
CA ASN A 115 -15.91 -49.22 9.27
C ASN A 115 -14.86 -50.13 9.92
N GLU A 116 -15.11 -50.48 11.19
CA GLU A 116 -14.64 -51.72 11.82
C GLU A 116 -14.98 -52.95 10.99
#